data_AF-A0A0M3JH47-F1
#
_entry.id   AF-A0A0M3JH47-F1
#
_cell.length_a   1.000
_cell.length_b   1.000
_cell.length_c   1.000
_cell.angle_alpha   90.00
_cell.angle_beta   90.00
_cell.angle_gamma   90.00
#
_symmetry.space_group_name_H-M   'P 1'
#
loop_
_entity.id
_entity.type
_entity.pdbx_description
1 polymer ?
#
loop_
_entity_poly.entity_id
_entity_poly.type
_entity_poly.pdbx_seq_one_letter_code
_entity_poly.pdbx_strand_id
1 'polypeptide(L)'
;LVGMTFTPDVFACGVDSCGPSNLITFLGTIPPYWMGGYKELVTWLGADKVTPEGRAFLRSRSPLFFADRIKKPLIILQGANDPRVKQNESGTLVFEKSDIRISKNLFLLKNSR
;
A
#
# COMPACT_ATOMS: atom_id res chain seq x y z
N LEU A 1 6.41 2.58 2.29
CA LEU A 1 6.37 1.13 2.56
C LEU A 1 7.47 0.25 1.90
N VAL A 2 7.77 0.40 0.60
CA VAL A 2 8.71 -0.46 -0.16
C VAL A 2 10.09 -0.62 0.51
N GLY A 3 10.69 0.48 1.00
CA GLY A 3 12.01 0.42 1.65
C GLY A 3 12.06 -0.50 2.89
N MET A 4 10.95 -0.65 3.61
CA MET A 4 10.89 -1.50 4.80
C MET A 4 10.71 -2.98 4.48
N THR A 5 10.19 -3.30 3.28
CA THR A 5 9.87 -4.66 2.85
C THR A 5 10.94 -5.26 1.94
N PHE A 6 11.51 -4.46 1.03
CA PHE A 6 12.55 -4.90 0.10
C PHE A 6 13.98 -4.67 0.60
N THR A 7 14.17 -3.68 1.48
CA THR A 7 15.49 -3.33 2.03
C THR A 7 15.43 -3.19 3.56
N PRO A 8 15.04 -4.26 4.29
CA PRO A 8 14.72 -4.18 5.72
C PRO A 8 15.91 -3.83 6.62
N ASP A 9 17.13 -3.95 6.11
CA ASP A 9 18.37 -3.72 6.86
C ASP A 9 19.00 -2.34 6.57
N VAL A 10 18.46 -1.57 5.60
CA VAL A 10 19.01 -0.26 5.21
C VAL A 10 18.51 0.87 6.11
N PHE A 11 17.22 0.84 6.48
CA PHE A 11 16.58 1.92 7.22
C PHE A 11 16.40 1.57 8.70
N ALA A 12 16.58 2.56 9.59
CA ALA A 12 16.39 2.36 11.02
C ALA A 12 14.90 2.26 11.41
N CYS A 13 14.04 3.00 10.72
CA CYS A 13 12.59 3.01 10.90
C CYS A 13 11.90 3.52 9.61
N GLY A 14 10.59 3.34 9.52
CA GLY A 14 9.79 3.80 8.39
C GLY A 14 8.49 4.49 8.82
N VAL A 15 8.06 5.46 8.01
CA VAL A 15 6.73 6.07 8.09
C VAL A 15 6.07 5.91 6.73
N ASP A 16 4.89 5.30 6.72
CA ASP A 16 4.06 5.13 5.55
C ASP A 16 2.80 5.99 5.69
N SER A 17 2.53 6.86 4.74
CA SER A 17 1.37 7.77 4.79
C SER A 17 0.54 7.62 3.53
N CYS A 18 -0.69 7.13 3.67
CA CYS A 18 -1.62 6.80 2.58
C CYS A 18 -0.95 6.01 1.44
N GLY A 19 -0.03 5.09 1.76
CA GLY A 19 0.70 4.29 0.78
C GLY A 19 -0.12 3.07 0.31
N PRO A 20 -0.25 2.81 -1.00
CA PRO A 20 -0.88 1.58 -1.47
C PRO A 20 0.01 0.38 -1.12
N SER A 21 -0.60 -0.64 -0.50
CA SER A 21 0.09 -1.85 -0.08
C SER A 21 0.03 -2.95 -1.13
N ASN A 22 -1.05 -2.97 -1.91
CA ASN A 22 -1.26 -3.89 -3.00
C ASN A 22 -1.63 -3.14 -4.28
N LEU A 23 -0.75 -3.23 -5.28
CA LEU A 23 -0.90 -2.49 -6.53
C LEU A 23 -2.09 -3.00 -7.37
N ILE A 24 -2.47 -4.27 -7.21
CA ILE A 24 -3.60 -4.88 -7.93
C ILE A 24 -4.91 -4.29 -7.44
N THR A 25 -5.09 -4.24 -6.11
CA THR A 25 -6.30 -3.67 -5.49
C THR A 25 -6.31 -2.16 -5.66
N PHE A 26 -5.17 -1.49 -5.56
CA PHE A 26 -5.04 -0.06 -5.85
C PHE A 26 -5.57 0.30 -7.24
N LEU A 27 -5.07 -0.36 -8.30
CA LEU A 27 -5.59 -0.19 -9.67
C LEU A 27 -7.08 -0.58 -9.77
N GLY A 28 -7.55 -1.49 -8.92
CA GLY A 28 -8.95 -1.88 -8.71
C GLY A 28 -9.85 -0.77 -8.18
N THR A 29 -9.30 0.11 -7.35
CA THR A 29 -10.05 1.07 -6.54
C THR A 29 -10.01 2.50 -7.04
N ILE A 30 -9.38 2.74 -8.19
CA ILE A 30 -9.27 4.08 -8.80
C ILE A 30 -10.67 4.64 -9.04
N PRO A 31 -10.96 5.87 -8.57
CA PRO A 31 -12.26 6.48 -8.78
C PRO A 31 -12.58 6.70 -10.27
N PRO A 32 -13.86 6.63 -10.68
CA PRO A 32 -14.25 6.79 -12.10
C PRO A 32 -13.75 8.08 -12.75
N TYR A 33 -13.65 9.18 -11.99
CA TYR A 33 -13.17 10.46 -12.49
C TYR A 33 -11.66 10.50 -12.76
N TRP A 34 -10.89 9.48 -12.33
CA TRP A 34 -9.46 9.31 -12.61
C TRP A 34 -9.19 8.34 -13.76
N MET A 35 -10.23 7.73 -14.34
CA MET A 35 -10.08 6.75 -15.43
C MET A 35 -9.43 7.35 -16.68
N GLY A 36 -9.55 8.66 -16.89
CA GLY A 36 -8.84 9.37 -17.96
C GLY A 36 -7.32 9.26 -17.86
N GLY A 37 -6.77 9.06 -16.65
CA GLY A 37 -5.34 8.87 -16.38
C GLY A 37 -4.92 7.41 -16.16
N TYR A 38 -5.82 6.44 -16.41
CA TYR A 38 -5.55 5.03 -16.10
C TYR A 38 -4.39 4.47 -16.92
N LYS A 39 -4.32 4.82 -18.21
CA LYS A 39 -3.27 4.33 -19.11
C LYS A 39 -1.89 4.85 -18.72
N GLU A 40 -1.82 6.11 -18.30
CA GLU A 40 -0.61 6.75 -17.78
C GLU A 40 -0.16 6.05 -16.50
N LEU A 41 -1.09 5.78 -15.57
CA LEU A 41 -0.80 5.08 -14.34
C LEU A 41 -0.30 3.65 -14.57
N VAL A 42 -0.92 2.91 -15.49
CA VAL A 42 -0.44 1.58 -15.91
C VAL A 42 0.96 1.67 -16.50
N THR A 43 1.23 2.71 -17.29
CA THR A 43 2.57 2.95 -17.86
C THR A 43 3.60 3.24 -16.76
N TRP A 44 3.27 4.06 -15.76
CA TRP A 44 4.15 4.36 -14.62
C TRP A 44 4.42 3.15 -13.73
N LEU A 45 3.42 2.29 -13.54
CA LEU A 45 3.56 1.05 -12.78
C LEU A 45 4.22 -0.07 -13.60
N GLY A 46 4.28 0.07 -14.93
CA GLY A 46 4.88 -0.88 -15.86
C GLY A 46 4.05 -2.13 -16.18
N ALA A 47 2.83 -2.24 -15.64
CA ALA A 47 1.98 -3.40 -15.81
C ALA A 47 0.50 -3.09 -15.54
N ASP A 48 -0.38 -3.84 -16.22
CA ASP A 48 -1.84 -3.76 -16.04
C ASP A 48 -2.38 -4.96 -15.23
N LYS A 49 -3.28 -4.71 -14.29
CA LYS A 49 -4.01 -5.75 -13.54
C LYS A 49 -4.91 -6.64 -14.42
N VAL A 50 -5.24 -6.20 -15.64
CA VAL A 50 -6.14 -6.95 -16.55
C VAL A 50 -5.47 -8.23 -17.06
N THR A 51 -4.16 -8.20 -17.32
CA THR A 51 -3.41 -9.35 -17.83
C THR A 51 -2.91 -10.24 -16.69
N PRO A 52 -2.86 -11.58 -16.85
CA PRO A 52 -2.24 -12.48 -15.88
C PRO A 52 -0.78 -12.12 -15.57
N GLU A 53 -0.01 -11.78 -16.60
CA GLU A 53 1.41 -11.42 -16.52
C GLU A 53 1.57 -10.10 -15.75
N GLY A 54 0.72 -9.11 -16.06
CA GLY A 54 0.72 -7.84 -15.35
C GLY A 54 0.30 -7.99 -13.89
N ARG A 55 -0.67 -8.85 -13.56
CA ARG A 55 -0.97 -9.17 -12.15
C ARG A 55 0.22 -9.80 -11.44
N ALA A 56 0.92 -10.74 -12.07
CA ALA A 56 2.11 -11.36 -11.49
C ALA A 56 3.20 -10.32 -11.23
N PHE A 57 3.43 -9.42 -12.18
CA PHE A 57 4.38 -8.31 -12.04
C PHE A 57 3.99 -7.39 -10.88
N LEU A 58 2.75 -6.91 -10.86
CA LEU A 58 2.23 -6.03 -9.80
C LEU A 58 2.30 -6.71 -8.42
N ARG A 59 2.01 -8.01 -8.34
CA ARG A 59 2.17 -8.81 -7.11
C ARG A 59 3.63 -8.83 -6.66
N SER A 60 4.58 -9.05 -7.56
CA SER A 60 6.02 -9.06 -7.24
C SER A 60 6.57 -7.74 -6.71
N ARG A 61 5.86 -6.62 -6.98
CA ARG A 61 6.22 -5.27 -6.53
C ARG A 61 5.38 -4.75 -5.37
N SER A 62 4.31 -5.46 -5.02
CA SER A 62 3.39 -5.05 -3.96
C SER A 62 3.98 -5.35 -2.58
N PRO A 63 4.18 -4.34 -1.72
CA PRO A 63 4.77 -4.54 -0.39
C PRO A 63 3.99 -5.49 0.52
N LEU A 64 2.66 -5.63 0.32
CA LEU A 64 1.80 -6.53 1.08
C LEU A 64 2.38 -7.95 1.18
N PHE A 65 2.89 -8.49 0.08
CA PHE A 65 3.40 -9.88 0.01
C PHE A 65 4.80 -10.06 0.60
N PHE A 66 5.40 -8.99 1.12
CA PHE A 66 6.74 -8.97 1.71
C PHE A 66 6.74 -8.35 3.11
N ALA A 67 5.56 -8.16 3.71
CA ALA A 67 5.41 -7.54 5.01
C ALA A 67 6.09 -8.33 6.13
N ASP A 68 6.25 -9.65 5.97
CA ASP A 68 7.00 -10.55 6.84
C ASP A 68 8.49 -10.20 6.95
N ARG A 69 9.04 -9.47 5.96
CA ARG A 69 10.45 -9.06 5.95
C ARG A 69 10.73 -7.83 6.81
N ILE A 70 9.70 -7.14 7.30
CA ILE A 70 9.86 -5.91 8.07
C ILE A 70 10.45 -6.24 9.44
N LYS A 71 11.70 -5.82 9.66
CA LYS A 71 12.46 -6.03 10.92
C LYS A 71 12.50 -4.82 11.84
N LYS A 72 12.07 -3.66 11.34
CA LYS A 72 12.31 -2.35 11.96
C LYS A 72 10.98 -1.63 12.25
N PRO A 73 10.95 -0.70 13.23
CA PRO A 73 9.72 0.02 13.56
C PRO A 73 9.11 0.71 12.33
N LEU A 74 7.81 0.52 12.14
CA LEU A 74 7.02 1.11 11.06
C LEU A 74 5.78 1.77 11.65
N ILE A 75 5.50 3.01 11.24
CA ILE A 75 4.23 3.70 11.48
C ILE A 75 3.47 3.77 10.16
N ILE A 76 2.17 3.45 10.18
CA ILE A 76 1.28 3.57 9.03
C ILE A 76 0.17 4.58 9.36
N LEU A 77 0.10 5.65 8.59
CA LEU A 77 -0.89 6.72 8.67
C LEU A 77 -1.87 6.55 7.52
N GLN A 78 -3.17 6.46 7.82
CA GLN A 78 -4.20 6.26 6.81
C GLN A 78 -5.41 7.14 7.12
N GLY A 79 -5.85 7.92 6.14
CA GLY A 79 -7.11 8.65 6.22
C GLY A 79 -8.29 7.68 6.14
N ALA A 80 -9.22 7.77 7.11
CA ALA A 80 -10.46 6.98 7.09
C ALA A 80 -11.33 7.29 5.86
N ASN A 81 -11.27 8.55 5.40
CA ASN A 81 -12.07 9.07 4.29
C ASN A 81 -11.22 9.38 3.03
N ASP A 82 -10.05 8.75 2.85
CA ASP A 82 -9.25 8.99 1.64
C ASP A 82 -9.93 8.36 0.40
N PRO A 83 -10.34 9.16 -0.61
CA PRO A 83 -11.02 8.64 -1.79
C PRO A 83 -10.07 7.97 -2.79
N ARG A 84 -8.74 8.10 -2.61
CA ARG A 84 -7.71 7.63 -3.56
C ARG A 84 -7.08 6.32 -3.11
N VAL A 85 -6.82 6.17 -1.80
CA VAL A 85 -6.28 4.94 -1.22
C VAL A 85 -7.25 4.46 -0.16
N LYS A 86 -7.96 3.35 -0.44
CA LYS A 86 -8.98 2.86 0.48
C LYS A 86 -8.34 2.39 1.78
N GLN A 87 -9.04 2.61 2.91
CA GLN A 87 -8.60 2.18 4.24
C GLN A 87 -8.25 0.69 4.31
N ASN A 88 -8.89 -0.16 3.50
CA ASN A 88 -8.60 -1.59 3.44
C ASN A 88 -7.16 -1.90 3.02
N GLU A 89 -6.46 -1.03 2.28
CA GLU A 89 -5.06 -1.23 1.89
C GLU A 89 -4.13 -1.28 3.12
N SER A 90 -4.29 -0.33 4.04
CA SER A 90 -3.53 -0.29 5.29
C SER A 90 -4.07 -1.30 6.30
N GLY A 91 -5.40 -1.51 6.30
CA GLY A 91 -6.06 -2.51 7.12
C GLY A 91 -5.47 -3.91 6.89
N THR A 92 -5.43 -4.38 5.64
CA THR A 92 -4.95 -5.73 5.31
C THR A 92 -3.52 -5.96 5.80
N LEU A 93 -2.60 -5.01 5.62
CA LEU A 93 -1.24 -5.11 6.17
C LEU A 93 -1.21 -5.24 7.70
N VAL A 94 -1.98 -4.41 8.40
CA VAL A 94 -1.98 -4.33 9.87
C VAL A 94 -2.70 -5.53 10.50
N PHE A 95 -3.75 -6.04 9.86
CA PHE A 95 -4.50 -7.21 10.31
C PHE A 95 -3.76 -8.52 10.04
N GLU A 96 -3.07 -8.64 8.90
CA GLU A 96 -2.36 -9.86 8.52
C GLU A 96 -1.04 -10.06 9.29
N LYS A 97 -0.48 -8.98 9.87
CA LYS A 97 0.82 -9.01 10.56
C LYS A 97 0.78 -8.34 11.95
N SER A 98 -0.19 -8.74 12.77
CA SER A 98 -0.39 -8.21 14.14
C SER A 98 0.78 -8.43 15.11
N ASP A 99 1.69 -9.37 14.80
CA ASP A 99 2.84 -9.72 15.65
C ASP A 99 4.12 -8.94 15.33
N ILE A 100 4.16 -8.24 14.20
CA ILE A 100 5.26 -7.31 13.91
C ILE A 100 5.04 -6.11 14.83
N ARG A 101 6.11 -5.63 15.50
CA ARG A 101 6.16 -4.37 16.26
C ARG A 101 5.97 -3.15 15.35
N ILE A 102 4.93 -3.17 14.52
CA ILE A 102 4.31 -1.99 13.94
C ILE A 102 3.66 -1.32 15.14
N SER A 103 4.23 -0.20 15.58
CA SER A 103 3.57 0.63 16.58
C SER A 103 2.26 1.07 15.93
N LYS A 104 1.15 0.42 16.31
CA LYS A 104 -0.20 0.62 15.77
C LYS A 104 -0.71 2.00 16.20
N ASN A 105 -0.14 3.03 15.60
CA ASN A 105 -0.70 4.36 15.60
C ASN A 105 -1.30 4.57 14.22
N LEU A 106 -2.36 3.78 13.94
CA LEU A 106 -3.28 4.09 12.86
C LEU A 106 -4.01 5.38 13.28
N PHE A 107 -3.39 6.52 13.00
CA PHE A 107 -4.06 7.80 13.13
C PHE A 107 -5.11 7.89 12.03
N LEU A 108 -6.30 7.36 12.32
CA LEU A 108 -7.49 7.64 11.56
C LEU A 108 -7.80 9.12 11.76
N LEU A 109 -7.30 9.95 10.86
CA LEU A 109 -7.74 11.34 10.74
C LEU A 109 -9.21 11.31 10.28
N LYS A 110 -10.12 11.21 11.24
CA LYS A 110 -11.53 11.49 11.04
C LYS A 110 -11.65 13.00 10.95
N ASN A 111 -11.91 13.52 9.76
CA ASN A 111 -12.37 14.90 9.64
C ASN A 111 -13.70 15.01 10.41
N SER A 112 -13.67 15.74 11.52
CA SER A 112 -14.89 16.19 12.20
C SER A 112 -15.61 17.14 11.25
N ARG A 113 -16.78 16.73 10.78
CA ARG A 113 -17.85 17.65 10.42
C ARG A 113 -18.97 17.43 11.41
#